data_AF-A0A2M8Q1Y0-F1
#
_entry.id   AF-A0A2M8Q1Y0-F1
#
_cell.length_a   1.000
_cell.length_b   1.000
_cell.length_c   1.000
_cell.angle_alpha   90.00
_cell.angle_beta   90.00
_cell.angle_gamma   90.00
#
_symmetry.space_group_name_H-M   'P 1'
#
loop_
_entity.id
_entity.type
_entity.pdbx_description
1 polymer ?
#
loop_
_entity_poly.entity_id
_entity_poly.type
_entity_poly.pdbx_seq_one_letter_code
_entity_poly.pdbx_strand_id
1 'polypeptide(L)'
;MSGLFDPQKFHHRVEFTVWFRDLDALGHVNNATYFSYVEHARLSYAQDVLGWNKDMHSLSMILGRVTMEYRSPLLFGEQVEVLSRISRLGNKSFDFVHVIRRINDTAEIAATAITNMVAYDYEANQSVEIPVEWRTRILAFEKSLE
;
A
#
# COMPACT_ATOMS: atom_id res chain seq x y z
N MET A 1 1.41 5.67 -19.24
CA MET A 1 1.18 5.01 -17.93
C MET A 1 2.30 4.02 -17.55
N SER A 2 3.47 4.02 -18.20
CA SER A 2 4.41 2.88 -18.16
C SER A 2 5.48 2.89 -17.03
N GLY A 3 5.52 3.88 -16.14
CA GLY A 3 6.59 3.99 -15.13
C GLY A 3 6.15 4.11 -13.66
N LEU A 4 4.84 4.19 -13.39
CA LEU A 4 4.31 4.37 -12.03
C LEU A 4 4.41 3.09 -11.21
N PHE A 5 4.06 1.97 -11.84
CA PHE A 5 4.04 0.62 -11.26
C PHE A 5 5.29 -0.21 -11.61
N ASP A 6 6.37 0.44 -12.03
CA ASP A 6 7.65 -0.22 -12.31
C ASP A 6 8.21 -0.81 -11.00
N PRO A 7 8.26 -2.17 -10.85
CA PRO A 7 8.67 -2.80 -9.60
C PRO A 7 10.08 -2.45 -9.13
N GLN A 8 10.95 -1.99 -10.03
CA GLN A 8 12.33 -1.60 -9.67
C GLN A 8 12.39 -0.33 -8.82
N LYS A 9 11.32 0.46 -8.79
CA LYS A 9 11.23 1.71 -8.02
C LYS A 9 10.70 1.51 -6.59
N PHE A 10 10.44 0.27 -6.18
CA PHE A 10 9.87 -0.04 -4.88
C PHE A 10 10.96 -0.51 -3.92
N HIS A 11 11.00 0.08 -2.73
CA HIS A 11 11.96 -0.26 -1.68
C HIS A 11 11.31 -0.93 -0.46
N HIS A 12 9.98 -0.93 -0.38
CA HIS A 12 9.21 -1.60 0.66
C HIS A 12 8.38 -2.74 0.06
N ARG A 13 8.38 -3.88 0.74
CA ARG A 13 7.62 -5.07 0.35
C ARG A 13 7.11 -5.82 1.57
N VAL A 14 5.96 -6.46 1.43
CA VAL A 14 5.44 -7.42 2.40
C VAL A 14 5.01 -8.68 1.67
N GLU A 15 5.31 -9.84 2.24
CA GLU A 15 4.97 -11.14 1.69
C GLU A 15 3.75 -11.73 2.38
N PHE A 16 2.92 -12.44 1.61
CA PHE A 16 1.70 -13.09 2.06
C PHE A 16 1.57 -14.46 1.41
N THR A 17 0.93 -15.38 2.13
CA THR A 17 0.34 -16.57 1.53
C THR A 17 -1.12 -16.25 1.23
N VAL A 18 -1.67 -16.76 0.13
CA VAL A 18 -3.11 -16.72 -0.13
C VAL A 18 -3.81 -17.80 0.68
N TRP A 19 -4.69 -17.39 1.60
CA TRP A 19 -5.39 -18.31 2.51
C TRP A 19 -6.74 -18.72 1.92
N PHE A 20 -7.27 -19.85 2.38
CA PHE A 20 -8.59 -20.34 1.92
C PHE A 20 -9.70 -19.28 2.11
N ARG A 21 -9.65 -18.53 3.23
CA ARG A 21 -10.62 -17.47 3.54
C ARG A 21 -10.62 -16.31 2.54
N ASP A 22 -9.52 -16.15 1.79
CA ASP A 22 -9.34 -15.03 0.88
C ASP A 22 -10.10 -15.27 -0.43
N LEU A 23 -10.43 -16.53 -0.72
CA LEU A 23 -11.15 -16.96 -1.91
C LEU A 23 -12.64 -16.68 -1.78
N ASP A 24 -13.29 -16.39 -2.90
CA ASP A 24 -14.74 -16.46 -3.00
C ASP A 24 -15.22 -17.78 -3.64
N ALA A 25 -16.54 -17.87 -3.86
CA ALA A 25 -17.19 -19.06 -4.42
C ALA A 25 -16.70 -19.43 -5.83
N LEU A 26 -15.98 -18.54 -6.53
CA LEU A 26 -15.42 -18.79 -7.86
C LEU A 26 -13.98 -19.34 -7.81
N GLY A 27 -13.42 -19.55 -6.63
CA GLY A 27 -12.16 -20.28 -6.43
C GLY A 27 -10.88 -19.45 -6.61
N HIS A 28 -11.00 -18.13 -6.70
CA HIS A 28 -9.89 -17.17 -6.70
C HIS A 28 -10.09 -16.14 -5.61
N VAL A 29 -9.03 -15.40 -5.27
CA VAL A 29 -9.10 -14.35 -4.25
C VAL A 29 -10.21 -13.36 -4.59
N ASN A 30 -11.07 -13.09 -3.61
CA ASN A 30 -12.16 -12.13 -3.77
C ASN A 30 -11.58 -10.74 -4.05
N ASN A 31 -12.20 -10.01 -4.98
CA ASN A 31 -11.75 -8.67 -5.37
C ASN A 31 -11.59 -7.71 -4.16
N ALA A 32 -12.43 -7.80 -3.13
CA ALA A 32 -12.35 -6.96 -1.96
C ALA A 32 -11.18 -7.32 -1.03
N THR A 33 -10.75 -8.58 -1.01
CA THR A 33 -9.64 -9.05 -0.17
C THR A 33 -8.31 -8.38 -0.54
N TYR A 34 -8.11 -8.01 -1.81
CA TYR A 34 -6.94 -7.26 -2.25
C TYR A 34 -6.80 -5.91 -1.53
N PHE A 35 -7.89 -5.28 -1.09
CA PHE A 35 -7.83 -4.05 -0.29
C PHE A 35 -7.18 -4.29 1.07
N SER A 36 -7.44 -5.43 1.70
CA SER A 36 -6.80 -5.84 2.96
C SER A 36 -5.30 -6.06 2.78
N TYR A 37 -4.88 -6.62 1.63
CA TYR A 37 -3.46 -6.81 1.34
C TYR A 37 -2.71 -5.47 1.24
N VAL A 38 -3.24 -4.50 0.49
CA VAL A 38 -2.60 -3.17 0.38
C VAL A 38 -2.72 -2.34 1.67
N GLU A 39 -3.77 -2.53 2.46
CA GLU A 39 -3.87 -1.95 3.80
C GLU A 39 -2.78 -2.49 4.72
N HIS A 40 -2.59 -3.81 4.77
CA HIS A 40 -1.53 -4.40 5.58
C HIS A 40 -0.14 -3.92 5.14
N ALA A 41 0.11 -3.87 3.83
CA ALA A 41 1.36 -3.35 3.29
C ALA A 41 1.59 -1.87 3.68
N ARG A 42 0.53 -1.03 3.66
CA ARG A 42 0.57 0.35 4.12
C ARG A 42 0.86 0.47 5.62
N LEU A 43 0.27 -0.39 6.44
CA LEU A 43 0.53 -0.41 7.89
C LEU A 43 1.98 -0.84 8.20
N SER A 44 2.52 -1.82 7.46
CA SER A 44 3.94 -2.19 7.55
C SER A 44 4.83 -1.03 7.12
N TYR A 45 4.53 -0.35 6.00
CA TYR A 45 5.28 0.84 5.57
C TYR A 45 5.27 1.93 6.65
N ALA A 46 4.12 2.17 7.29
CA ALA A 46 4.02 3.15 8.37
C ALA A 46 4.95 2.80 9.54
N GLN A 47 5.10 1.51 9.89
CA GLN A 47 6.03 1.08 10.94
C GLN A 47 7.48 1.27 10.50
N ASP A 48 7.82 0.71 9.34
CA ASP A 48 9.21 0.58 8.89
C ASP A 48 9.81 1.91 8.44
N VAL A 49 8.99 2.79 7.87
CA VAL A 49 9.44 4.06 7.26
C VAL A 49 9.01 5.26 8.08
N LEU A 50 7.73 5.32 8.48
CA LEU A 50 7.19 6.50 9.17
C LEU A 50 7.42 6.48 10.70
N GLY A 51 7.97 5.38 11.23
CA GLY A 51 8.24 5.23 12.66
C GLY A 51 6.99 5.01 13.51
N TRP A 52 5.90 4.55 12.90
CA TRP A 52 4.66 4.26 13.62
C TRP A 52 4.85 3.10 14.61
N ASN A 53 4.49 3.32 15.86
CA ASN A 53 4.74 2.41 16.98
C ASN A 53 3.64 1.35 17.20
N LYS A 54 2.72 1.16 16.25
CA LYS A 54 1.55 0.26 16.34
C LYS A 54 0.49 0.70 17.35
N ASP A 55 0.57 1.90 17.89
CA ASP A 55 -0.54 2.49 18.61
C ASP A 55 -1.60 2.97 17.60
N MET A 56 -2.80 2.38 17.64
CA MET A 56 -3.87 2.77 16.71
C MET A 56 -4.29 4.23 16.89
N HIS A 57 -4.13 4.78 18.11
CA HIS A 57 -4.44 6.18 18.39
C HIS A 57 -3.40 7.14 17.79
N SER A 58 -2.19 6.65 17.50
CA SER A 58 -1.12 7.46 16.89
C SER A 58 -1.15 7.45 15.35
N LEU A 59 -1.97 6.58 14.74
CA LEU A 59 -2.07 6.48 13.27
C LEU A 59 -2.86 7.67 12.69
N SER A 60 -2.15 8.77 12.47
CA SER A 60 -2.73 10.06 12.05
C SER A 60 -3.00 10.15 10.54
N MET A 61 -3.64 9.13 9.96
CA MET A 61 -4.00 9.10 8.55
C MET A 61 -5.34 8.40 8.29
N ILE A 62 -6.05 8.83 7.24
CA ILE A 62 -7.32 8.25 6.81
C ILE A 62 -7.30 8.00 5.29
N LEU A 63 -8.00 6.95 4.83
CA LEU A 63 -8.14 6.61 3.42
C LEU A 63 -9.20 7.51 2.77
N GLY A 64 -8.78 8.34 1.80
CA GLY A 64 -9.70 9.19 1.03
C GLY A 64 -10.20 8.55 -0.26
N ARG A 65 -9.35 7.77 -0.94
CA ARG A 65 -9.70 7.05 -2.19
C ARG A 65 -8.83 5.81 -2.36
N VAL A 66 -9.40 4.75 -2.91
CA VAL A 66 -8.66 3.62 -3.44
C VAL A 66 -9.10 3.31 -4.88
N THR A 67 -8.14 2.98 -5.73
CA THR A 67 -8.36 2.44 -7.07
C THR A 67 -7.55 1.16 -7.20
N MET A 68 -8.16 0.09 -7.72
CA MET A 68 -7.55 -1.22 -7.89
C MET A 68 -7.77 -1.69 -9.34
N GLU A 69 -6.72 -2.16 -9.99
CA GLU A 69 -6.76 -2.84 -11.28
C GLU A 69 -6.36 -4.30 -11.07
N TYR A 70 -7.24 -5.23 -11.46
CA TYR A 70 -6.99 -6.67 -11.41
C TYR A 70 -6.54 -7.14 -12.79
N ARG A 71 -5.42 -7.87 -12.85
CA ARG A 71 -4.77 -8.29 -14.11
C ARG A 71 -4.67 -9.81 -14.23
N SER A 72 -4.40 -10.50 -13.13
CA SER A 72 -4.36 -11.97 -13.05
C SER A 72 -4.91 -12.43 -11.69
N PRO A 73 -5.78 -13.46 -11.65
CA PRO A 73 -6.36 -13.94 -10.41
C PRO A 73 -5.29 -14.57 -9.53
N LEU A 74 -5.38 -14.39 -8.22
CA LEU A 74 -4.60 -15.13 -7.23
C LEU A 74 -5.36 -16.37 -6.76
N LEU A 75 -4.64 -17.46 -6.54
CA LEU A 75 -5.16 -18.78 -6.20
C LEU A 75 -4.68 -19.26 -4.83
N PHE A 76 -5.37 -20.25 -4.29
CA PHE A 76 -5.06 -20.85 -3.00
C PHE A 76 -3.59 -21.28 -2.87
N GLY A 77 -2.95 -20.92 -1.77
CA GLY A 77 -1.59 -21.35 -1.45
C GLY A 77 -0.49 -20.64 -2.23
N GLU A 78 -0.82 -19.69 -3.11
CA GLU A 78 0.19 -18.89 -3.78
C GLU A 78 0.91 -17.97 -2.79
N GLN A 79 2.24 -17.85 -2.98
CA GLN A 79 3.07 -16.89 -2.27
C GLN A 79 3.13 -15.60 -3.10
N VAL A 80 2.70 -14.49 -2.51
CA VAL A 80 2.61 -13.19 -3.16
C VAL A 80 3.35 -12.14 -2.36
N GLU A 81 3.83 -11.10 -3.04
CA GLU A 81 4.35 -9.90 -2.40
C GLU A 81 3.52 -8.68 -2.82
N VAL A 82 3.36 -7.76 -1.87
CA VAL A 82 2.81 -6.42 -2.11
C VAL A 82 3.94 -5.43 -1.99
N LEU A 83 4.34 -4.86 -3.11
CA LEU A 83 5.29 -3.76 -3.18
C LEU A 83 4.54 -2.45 -2.92
N SER A 84 5.04 -1.61 -2.02
CA SER A 84 4.42 -0.32 -1.70
C SER A 84 5.45 0.80 -1.77
N ARG A 85 5.04 1.95 -2.29
CA ARG A 85 5.83 3.18 -2.23
C ARG A 85 4.92 4.40 -2.27
N ILE A 86 5.39 5.52 -1.75
CA ILE A 86 4.70 6.81 -1.92
C ILE A 86 5.11 7.40 -3.27
N SER A 87 4.11 7.67 -4.13
CA SER A 87 4.35 8.23 -5.48
C SER A 87 4.06 9.72 -5.58
N ARG A 88 3.38 10.30 -4.59
CA ARG A 88 3.06 11.73 -4.53
C ARG A 88 2.98 12.18 -3.08
N LEU A 89 3.60 13.32 -2.76
CA LEU A 89 3.57 13.93 -1.44
C LEU A 89 3.06 15.37 -1.53
N GLY A 90 1.78 15.61 -1.21
CA GLY A 90 1.17 16.95 -1.18
C GLY A 90 1.35 17.66 0.17
N ASN A 91 0.50 18.64 0.49
CA ASN A 91 0.53 19.31 1.81
C ASN A 91 -0.20 18.50 2.91
N LYS A 92 -1.45 18.11 2.64
CA LYS A 92 -2.31 17.34 3.57
C LYS A 92 -2.59 15.91 3.13
N SER A 93 -2.21 15.54 1.91
CA SER A 93 -2.49 14.22 1.34
C SER A 93 -1.33 13.69 0.51
N PHE A 94 -1.25 12.38 0.41
CA PHE A 94 -0.21 11.65 -0.29
C PHE A 94 -0.79 10.39 -0.91
N ASP A 95 -0.13 9.90 -1.96
CA ASP A 95 -0.58 8.71 -2.68
C ASP A 95 0.43 7.59 -2.47
N PHE A 96 -0.06 6.43 -2.02
CA PHE A 96 0.66 5.18 -2.24
C PHE A 96 0.31 4.61 -3.60
N VAL A 97 1.28 3.96 -4.20
CA VAL A 97 1.07 3.00 -5.27
C VAL A 97 1.50 1.63 -4.80
N HIS A 98 0.76 0.62 -5.23
CA HIS A 98 0.98 -0.76 -4.84
C HIS A 98 1.04 -1.65 -6.07
N VAL A 99 1.91 -2.66 -6.03
CA VAL A 99 1.98 -3.75 -7.01
C VAL A 99 1.87 -5.06 -6.27
N ILE A 100 0.94 -5.91 -6.68
CA ILE A 100 0.71 -7.24 -6.13
C ILE A 100 1.14 -8.25 -7.19
N ARG A 101 2.07 -9.13 -6.85
CA ARG A 101 2.60 -10.16 -7.77
C ARG A 101 3.02 -11.42 -7.04
N ARG A 102 3.19 -12.51 -7.78
CA ARG A 102 3.71 -13.77 -7.25
C ARG A 102 5.20 -13.62 -6.94
N ILE A 103 5.66 -14.24 -5.85
CA ILE A 103 7.10 -14.24 -5.51
C ILE A 103 7.89 -15.08 -6.51
N ASN A 104 7.31 -16.20 -6.95
CA ASN A 104 7.96 -17.13 -7.90
C ASN A 104 7.83 -16.71 -9.37
N ASP A 105 6.95 -15.74 -9.67
CA ASP A 105 6.82 -15.14 -11.00
C ASP A 105 6.67 -13.63 -10.87
N THR A 106 7.81 -12.96 -10.78
CA THR A 106 7.87 -11.51 -10.56
C THR A 106 7.53 -10.67 -11.79
N ALA A 107 7.41 -11.30 -12.97
CA ALA A 107 7.04 -10.65 -14.22
C ALA A 107 5.52 -10.49 -14.35
N GLU A 108 4.75 -11.41 -13.76
CA GLU A 108 3.30 -11.38 -13.77
C GLU A 108 2.74 -10.54 -12.62
N ILE A 109 2.16 -9.39 -12.95
CA ILE A 109 1.45 -8.55 -11.98
C ILE A 109 0.01 -9.09 -11.85
N ALA A 110 -0.38 -9.45 -10.63
CA ALA A 110 -1.74 -9.87 -10.31
C ALA A 110 -2.69 -8.67 -10.19
N ALA A 111 -2.26 -7.61 -9.51
CA ALA A 111 -3.03 -6.38 -9.37
C ALA A 111 -2.13 -5.16 -9.12
N THR A 112 -2.66 -3.98 -9.40
CA THR A 112 -2.05 -2.69 -9.02
C THR A 112 -3.06 -1.83 -8.31
N ALA A 113 -2.61 -1.05 -7.32
CA ALA A 113 -3.50 -0.15 -6.59
C ALA A 113 -2.90 1.24 -6.42
N ILE A 114 -3.77 2.24 -6.30
CA ILE A 114 -3.41 3.58 -5.83
C ILE A 114 -4.30 3.88 -4.63
N THR A 115 -3.70 4.23 -3.49
CA THR A 115 -4.44 4.70 -2.32
C THR A 115 -4.08 6.15 -2.03
N ASN A 116 -5.09 7.01 -1.98
CA ASN A 116 -4.95 8.40 -1.54
C ASN A 116 -5.19 8.46 -0.04
N MET A 117 -4.15 8.86 0.69
CA MET A 117 -4.18 9.02 2.14
C MET A 117 -4.19 10.51 2.49
N VAL A 118 -4.93 10.84 3.54
CA VAL A 118 -5.01 12.20 4.09
C VAL A 118 -4.45 12.15 5.51
N ALA A 119 -3.54 13.06 5.85
CA ALA A 119 -3.11 13.25 7.23
C ALA A 119 -4.29 13.81 8.04
N TYR A 120 -4.64 13.15 9.13
CA TYR A 120 -5.94 13.35 9.79
C TYR A 120 -5.80 13.36 11.30
N ASP A 121 -6.46 14.33 11.92
CA ASP A 121 -6.64 14.43 13.36
C ASP A 121 -8.03 13.88 13.71
N TYR A 122 -8.05 12.74 14.41
CA TYR A 122 -9.28 12.04 14.79
C TYR A 122 -9.97 12.66 16.02
N GLU A 123 -9.26 13.45 16.83
CA GLU A 123 -9.87 14.17 17.95
C GLU A 123 -10.59 15.43 17.44
N ALA A 124 -9.93 16.18 16.55
CA ALA A 124 -10.50 17.38 15.94
C ALA A 124 -11.38 17.09 14.70
N ASN A 125 -11.42 15.83 14.24
CA ASN A 125 -12.19 15.36 13.09
C ASN A 125 -11.93 16.18 11.80
N GLN A 126 -10.66 16.47 11.51
CA GLN A 126 -10.26 17.30 10.37
C GLN A 126 -8.91 16.90 9.76
N SER A 127 -8.72 17.26 8.48
CA SER A 127 -7.43 17.07 7.81
C SER A 127 -6.37 18.06 8.32
N VAL A 128 -5.19 17.54 8.63
CA VAL A 128 -4.02 18.32 9.07
C VAL A 128 -2.92 18.30 8.01
N GLU A 129 -1.89 19.11 8.19
CA GLU A 129 -0.69 19.01 7.37
C GLU A 129 0.04 17.70 7.66
N ILE A 130 0.68 17.13 6.64
CA ILE A 130 1.51 15.94 6.82
C ILE A 130 2.64 16.31 7.80
N PRO A 131 2.82 15.55 8.90
CA PRO A 131 3.86 15.83 9.89
C PRO A 131 5.23 15.98 9.23
N VAL A 132 6.00 16.99 9.66
CA VAL A 132 7.35 17.26 9.13
C VAL A 132 8.22 16.01 9.22
N GLU A 133 8.13 15.28 10.33
CA GLU A 133 8.86 14.02 10.52
C GLU A 133 8.53 12.99 9.43
N TRP A 134 7.25 12.79 9.10
CA TRP A 134 6.85 11.88 8.03
C TRP A 134 7.42 12.36 6.69
N ARG A 135 7.28 13.64 6.37
CA ARG A 135 7.83 14.21 5.13
C ARG A 135 9.34 13.94 5.03
N THR A 136 10.10 14.18 6.09
CA THR A 136 11.55 13.94 6.12
C THR A 136 11.87 12.46 5.89
N ARG A 137 11.19 11.55 6.60
CA ARG A 137 11.40 10.09 6.47
C ARG A 137 11.04 9.58 5.08
N ILE A 138 9.91 10.05 4.52
CA ILE A 138 9.45 9.69 3.18
C ILE A 138 10.45 10.15 2.13
N LEU A 139 10.89 11.41 2.15
CA LEU A 139 11.86 11.92 1.16
C LEU A 139 13.22 11.21 1.27
N ALA A 140 13.64 10.83 2.46
CA ALA A 140 14.87 10.05 2.66
C ALA A 140 14.76 8.61 2.12
N PHE A 141 13.57 8.01 2.20
CA PHE A 141 13.33 6.63 1.77
C PHE A 141 13.01 6.52 0.27
N GLU A 142 12.17 7.43 -0.23
CA GLU A 142 11.62 7.43 -1.59
C GLU A 142 12.49 8.28 -2.52
N LYS A 143 13.60 7.71 -3.00
CA LYS A 143 14.54 8.35 -3.93
C LYS A 143 13.93 8.82 -5.26
N SER A 144 12.70 8.39 -5.56
CA SER A 144 11.98 8.71 -6.80
C SER A 144 11.02 9.91 -6.70
N LEU A 145 10.93 10.55 -5.53
CA LEU A 145 10.10 11.72 -5.27
C LEU A 145 10.82 13.07 -5.45
N GLU A 146 12.09 13.05 -5.89
CA GLU A 146 12.86 14.25 -6.27
C GLU A 146 12.45 14.81 -7.64
#